data_AF-A0A6L6ZYS5-F1
#
_entry.id   AF-A0A6L6ZYS5-F1
#
_cell.length_a   1.000
_cell.length_b   1.000
_cell.length_c   1.000
_cell.angle_alpha   90.00
_cell.angle_beta   90.00
_cell.angle_gamma   90.00
#
_symmetry.space_group_name_H-M   'P 1'
#
loop_
_entity.id
_entity.type
_entity.pdbx_description
1 polymer ?
#
loop_
_entity_poly.entity_id
_entity_poly.type
_entity_poly.pdbx_seq_one_letter_code
_entity_poly.pdbx_strand_id
1 'polypeptide(L)'
;PGHADYTYEQKYGLRDYRGGGRSSARETAMRVAAGAIAKKYLAEKFGIEIRGCLTQMGDIPLEIKDWSLVEQNPFFCPDPDKIDALDELMRALKKEGDSIGAKVTVVASGVPAGLGEPVFDRLDADIAHALMSINAVKGVEIGDGFDVVALRGSQNRDEITKDGFQSNHAGGILGGISSGQQIIAHMALKPTSSITVPGRTINRFGEEVEMITKGRHDPCVGIRAVPIAEAMLAIVLMDHLLRQRAQNADVKTDIPRW
;
A
#
# COMPACT_ATOMS: atom_id res chain seq x y z
N PRO A 1 14.60 -16.26 -9.87
CA PRO A 1 14.99 -15.65 -8.57
C PRO A 1 13.91 -14.71 -8.05
N GLY A 2 13.83 -14.44 -6.74
CA GLY A 2 12.91 -13.43 -6.19
C GLY A 2 11.42 -13.83 -6.06
N HIS A 3 11.07 -15.07 -6.42
CA HIS A 3 9.75 -15.66 -6.21
C HIS A 3 9.72 -16.55 -4.97
N ALA A 4 8.52 -17.00 -4.59
CA ALA A 4 8.31 -17.82 -3.40
C ALA A 4 8.70 -19.30 -3.59
N ASP A 5 9.28 -19.68 -4.73
CA ASP A 5 9.47 -21.07 -5.12
C ASP A 5 10.35 -21.84 -4.13
N TYR A 6 11.49 -21.27 -3.77
CA TYR A 6 12.41 -21.84 -2.80
C TYR A 6 11.77 -21.96 -1.41
N THR A 7 11.14 -20.88 -0.93
CA THR A 7 10.57 -20.87 0.41
C THR A 7 9.36 -21.78 0.54
N TYR A 8 8.55 -21.95 -0.51
CA TYR A 8 7.44 -22.90 -0.52
C TYR A 8 7.93 -24.35 -0.56
N GLU A 9 8.96 -24.65 -1.36
CA GLU A 9 9.58 -25.98 -1.37
C GLU A 9 10.14 -26.31 0.02
N GLN A 10 10.89 -25.39 0.64
CA GLN A 10 11.46 -25.59 1.99
C GLN A 10 10.39 -25.69 3.09
N LYS A 11 9.28 -24.94 2.97
CA LYS A 11 8.22 -24.93 3.98
C LYS A 11 7.29 -26.13 3.89
N TYR A 12 6.95 -26.57 2.68
CA TYR A 12 5.90 -27.57 2.44
C TYR A 12 6.41 -28.88 1.84
N GLY A 13 7.69 -28.97 1.46
CA GLY A 13 8.28 -30.14 0.80
C GLY A 13 7.78 -30.37 -0.63
N LEU A 14 6.94 -29.47 -1.14
CA LEU A 14 6.40 -29.54 -2.49
C LEU A 14 5.98 -28.15 -2.96
N ARG A 15 6.60 -27.69 -4.04
CA ARG A 15 6.14 -26.53 -4.81
C ARG A 15 5.62 -26.97 -6.17
N ASP A 16 4.35 -26.66 -6.44
CA ASP A 16 3.78 -26.75 -7.79
C ASP A 16 4.26 -25.56 -8.65
N TYR A 17 5.03 -25.87 -9.69
CA TYR A 17 5.66 -24.87 -10.54
C TYR A 17 4.75 -24.27 -11.61
N ARG A 18 3.55 -24.83 -11.79
CA ARG A 18 2.59 -24.37 -12.81
C ARG A 18 1.98 -23.01 -12.48
N GLY A 19 2.26 -22.46 -11.28
CA GLY A 19 1.79 -21.15 -10.84
C GLY A 19 0.32 -21.18 -10.42
N GLY A 20 -0.26 -19.99 -10.18
CA GLY A 20 -1.69 -19.84 -9.84
C GLY A 20 -2.11 -20.28 -8.43
N GLY A 21 -1.19 -20.82 -7.62
CA GLY A 21 -1.43 -21.17 -6.22
C GLY A 21 -1.40 -19.97 -5.26
N ARG A 22 -1.34 -20.24 -3.94
CA ARG A 22 -1.40 -19.21 -2.87
C ARG A 22 -0.28 -18.16 -2.89
N SER A 23 0.82 -18.40 -3.60
CA SER A 23 1.89 -17.42 -3.81
C SER A 23 1.61 -16.45 -4.96
N SER A 24 0.58 -16.72 -5.78
CA SER A 24 0.20 -15.87 -6.90
C SER A 24 -0.56 -14.63 -6.45
N ALA A 25 -0.29 -13.51 -7.12
CA ALA A 25 -1.10 -12.31 -6.99
C ALA A 25 -2.57 -12.49 -7.42
N ARG A 26 -2.97 -13.67 -7.96
CA ARG A 26 -4.39 -13.94 -8.27
C ARG A 26 -5.30 -13.81 -7.04
N GLU A 27 -4.79 -14.10 -5.85
CA GLU A 27 -5.55 -13.96 -4.59
C GLU A 27 -5.99 -12.52 -4.32
N THR A 28 -5.25 -11.51 -4.81
CA THR A 28 -5.58 -10.10 -4.57
C THR A 28 -6.89 -9.67 -5.22
N ALA A 29 -7.39 -10.41 -6.22
CA ALA A 29 -8.72 -10.19 -6.77
C ALA A 29 -9.82 -10.36 -5.70
N MET A 30 -9.64 -11.28 -4.75
CA MET A 30 -10.58 -11.47 -3.64
C MET A 30 -10.48 -10.35 -2.62
N ARG A 31 -9.26 -9.84 -2.36
CA ARG A 31 -9.06 -8.65 -1.51
C ARG A 31 -9.78 -7.45 -2.08
N VAL A 32 -9.64 -7.18 -3.38
CA VAL A 32 -10.32 -6.07 -4.06
C VAL A 32 -11.84 -6.24 -4.02
N ALA A 33 -12.36 -7.45 -4.24
CA ALA A 33 -13.80 -7.71 -4.15
C ALA A 33 -14.36 -7.44 -2.73
N ALA A 34 -13.67 -7.91 -1.69
CA ALA A 34 -14.05 -7.64 -0.30
C ALA A 34 -13.90 -6.15 0.06
N GLY A 35 -12.80 -5.52 -0.37
CA GLY A 35 -12.54 -4.10 -0.18
C GLY A 35 -13.59 -3.22 -0.84
N ALA A 36 -14.14 -3.59 -1.98
CA ALA A 36 -15.23 -2.84 -2.62
C ALA A 36 -16.50 -2.78 -1.75
N ILE A 37 -16.83 -3.89 -1.07
CA ILE A 37 -17.95 -3.94 -0.12
C ILE A 37 -17.65 -3.04 1.09
N ALA A 38 -16.42 -3.13 1.64
CA ALA A 38 -15.99 -2.30 2.75
C ALA A 38 -16.01 -0.80 2.40
N LYS A 39 -15.40 -0.39 1.28
CA LYS A 39 -15.40 0.99 0.76
C LYS A 39 -16.83 1.51 0.63
N LYS A 40 -17.74 0.73 0.06
CA LYS A 40 -19.15 1.12 -0.11
C LYS A 40 -19.83 1.39 1.23
N TYR A 41 -19.70 0.48 2.20
CA TYR A 41 -20.31 0.65 3.52
C TYR A 41 -19.71 1.86 4.26
N LEU A 42 -18.38 1.98 4.27
CA LEU A 42 -17.65 3.07 4.92
C LEU A 42 -18.06 4.44 4.34
N ALA A 43 -18.19 4.54 3.03
CA ALA A 43 -18.65 5.75 2.36
C ALA A 43 -20.12 6.08 2.71
N GLU A 44 -21.04 5.13 2.55
CA GLU A 44 -22.48 5.38 2.75
C GLU A 44 -22.86 5.65 4.21
N LYS A 45 -22.16 5.06 5.18
CA LYS A 45 -22.52 5.16 6.60
C LYS A 45 -21.70 6.16 7.40
N PHE A 46 -20.46 6.41 6.99
CA PHE A 46 -19.54 7.25 7.74
C PHE A 46 -18.93 8.37 6.90
N GLY A 47 -19.23 8.44 5.59
CA GLY A 47 -18.62 9.43 4.70
C GLY A 47 -17.12 9.21 4.49
N ILE A 48 -16.61 8.02 4.81
CA ILE A 48 -15.18 7.70 4.68
C ILE A 48 -14.87 7.47 3.20
N GLU A 49 -13.93 8.24 2.66
CA GLU A 49 -13.44 8.12 1.30
C GLU A 49 -12.01 7.55 1.31
N ILE A 50 -11.77 6.50 0.54
CA ILE A 50 -10.45 5.84 0.44
C ILE A 50 -9.97 5.91 -1.01
N ARG A 51 -8.82 6.51 -1.21
CA ARG A 51 -8.17 6.71 -2.51
C ARG A 51 -6.69 6.33 -2.44
N GLY A 52 -6.17 5.73 -3.50
CA GLY A 52 -4.76 5.40 -3.65
C GLY A 52 -4.22 5.88 -4.99
N CYS A 53 -2.92 6.11 -5.07
CA CYS A 53 -2.26 6.53 -6.28
C CYS A 53 -0.78 6.13 -6.29
N LEU A 54 -0.19 6.07 -7.48
CA LEU A 54 1.24 5.94 -7.64
C LEU A 54 1.92 7.27 -7.28
N THR A 55 2.92 7.22 -6.39
CA THR A 55 3.66 8.42 -5.95
C THR A 55 5.14 8.39 -6.30
N GLN A 56 5.65 7.25 -6.77
CA GLN A 56 6.99 7.16 -7.37
C GLN A 56 7.09 5.93 -8.27
N MET A 57 7.80 6.03 -9.38
CA MET A 57 8.23 4.88 -10.18
C MET A 57 9.70 5.04 -10.55
N GLY A 58 10.55 4.12 -10.08
CA GLY A 58 11.99 4.27 -10.20
C GLY A 58 12.49 5.57 -9.56
N ASP A 59 13.16 6.39 -10.36
CA ASP A 59 13.72 7.69 -10.01
C ASP A 59 12.76 8.86 -10.28
N ILE A 60 11.51 8.59 -10.69
CA ILE A 60 10.50 9.61 -11.00
C ILE A 60 9.55 9.77 -9.80
N PRO A 61 9.74 10.79 -8.93
CA PRO A 61 8.76 11.15 -7.91
C PRO A 61 7.55 11.83 -8.54
N LEU A 62 6.37 11.60 -7.97
CA LEU A 62 5.08 12.12 -8.43
C LEU A 62 4.39 12.85 -7.27
N GLU A 63 3.88 14.03 -7.54
CA GLU A 63 3.10 14.80 -6.56
C GLU A 63 1.60 14.54 -6.73
N ILE A 64 0.86 14.54 -5.62
CA ILE A 64 -0.61 14.41 -5.66
C ILE A 64 -1.22 15.77 -6.01
N LYS A 65 -1.27 16.10 -7.30
CA LYS A 65 -1.81 17.38 -7.80
C LYS A 65 -3.31 17.31 -8.07
N ASP A 66 -3.78 16.21 -8.67
CA ASP A 66 -5.19 16.04 -9.01
C ASP A 66 -5.65 14.58 -8.85
N TRP A 67 -6.50 14.34 -7.84
CA TRP A 67 -7.11 13.03 -7.61
C TRP A 67 -8.03 12.58 -8.74
N SER A 68 -8.61 13.51 -9.51
CA SER A 68 -9.52 13.16 -10.59
C SER A 68 -8.83 12.41 -11.73
N LEU A 69 -7.52 12.62 -11.90
CA LEU A 69 -6.72 12.01 -12.97
C LEU A 69 -6.34 10.55 -12.70
N VAL A 70 -6.34 10.12 -11.43
CA VAL A 70 -5.82 8.82 -11.01
C VAL A 70 -6.45 7.67 -11.79
N GLU A 71 -7.78 7.63 -11.92
CA GLU A 71 -8.46 6.56 -12.67
C GLU A 71 -8.52 6.78 -14.19
N GLN A 72 -8.02 7.92 -14.68
CA GLN A 72 -8.10 8.32 -16.09
C GLN A 72 -6.86 7.94 -16.90
N ASN A 73 -5.82 7.41 -16.24
CA ASN A 73 -4.55 7.06 -16.88
C ASN A 73 -4.08 5.66 -16.45
N PRO A 74 -3.24 4.97 -17.25
CA PRO A 74 -2.85 3.59 -16.98
C PRO A 74 -1.91 3.43 -15.77
N PHE A 75 -1.42 4.53 -15.19
CA PHE A 75 -0.42 4.51 -14.12
C PHE A 75 -1.01 4.74 -12.73
N PHE A 76 -2.29 5.10 -12.62
CA PHE A 76 -2.85 5.64 -11.39
C PHE A 76 -2.07 6.87 -10.87
N CYS A 77 -1.56 7.67 -11.81
CA CYS A 77 -0.74 8.83 -11.52
C CYS A 77 -1.62 10.06 -11.25
N PRO A 78 -1.40 10.80 -10.16
CA PRO A 78 -2.10 12.06 -9.85
C PRO A 78 -1.35 13.31 -10.35
N ASP A 79 -0.19 13.13 -11.00
CA ASP A 79 0.66 14.21 -11.52
C ASP A 79 0.60 14.24 -13.06
N PRO A 80 -0.14 15.19 -13.67
CA PRO A 80 -0.25 15.28 -15.12
C PRO A 80 1.09 15.57 -15.80
N ASP A 81 2.02 16.25 -15.11
CA ASP A 81 3.29 16.70 -15.68
C ASP A 81 4.31 15.55 -15.85
N LYS A 82 3.99 14.36 -15.32
CA LYS A 82 4.90 13.22 -15.27
C LYS A 82 4.46 12.03 -16.12
N ILE A 83 3.27 12.08 -16.71
CA ILE A 83 2.71 10.96 -17.50
C ILE A 83 3.64 10.56 -18.64
N ASP A 84 4.15 11.53 -19.42
CA ASP A 84 5.05 11.25 -20.55
C ASP A 84 6.36 10.60 -20.09
N ALA A 85 6.93 11.06 -18.97
CA ALA A 85 8.15 10.48 -18.40
C ALA A 85 7.93 9.04 -17.92
N LEU A 86 6.76 8.73 -17.33
CA LEU A 86 6.40 7.36 -16.95
C LEU A 86 6.25 6.46 -18.20
N ASP A 87 5.65 6.98 -19.28
CA ASP A 87 5.49 6.26 -20.53
C ASP A 87 6.84 5.96 -21.21
N GLU A 88 7.76 6.93 -21.22
CA GLU A 88 9.13 6.76 -21.72
C GLU A 88 9.89 5.70 -20.92
N LEU A 89 9.84 5.77 -19.59
CA LEU A 89 10.47 4.78 -18.69
C LEU A 89 9.91 3.36 -18.97
N MET A 90 8.59 3.22 -19.12
CA MET A 90 7.98 1.93 -19.40
C MET A 90 8.34 1.35 -20.78
N ARG A 91 8.55 2.21 -21.79
CA ARG A 91 9.04 1.79 -23.10
C ARG A 91 10.51 1.34 -23.02
N ALA A 92 11.34 2.07 -22.29
CA ALA A 92 12.74 1.72 -22.05
C ALA A 92 12.86 0.36 -21.36
N LEU A 93 12.16 0.16 -20.23
CA LEU A 93 12.17 -1.10 -19.48
C LEU A 93 11.71 -2.29 -20.33
N LYS A 94 10.69 -2.12 -21.18
CA LYS A 94 10.25 -3.19 -22.10
C LYS A 94 11.31 -3.54 -23.14
N LYS A 95 12.07 -2.56 -23.63
CA LYS A 95 13.15 -2.76 -24.60
C LYS A 95 14.36 -3.44 -23.94
N GLU A 96 14.69 -3.03 -22.72
CA GLU A 96 15.76 -3.61 -21.91
C GLU A 96 15.39 -5.00 -21.38
N GLY A 97 14.09 -5.28 -21.30
CA GLY A 97 13.59 -6.54 -20.78
C GLY A 97 13.72 -6.64 -19.26
N ASP A 98 13.70 -5.49 -18.58
CA ASP A 98 13.89 -5.33 -17.13
C ASP A 98 12.62 -4.74 -16.48
N SER A 99 12.70 -4.44 -15.18
CA SER A 99 11.61 -3.97 -14.34
C SER A 99 12.10 -2.95 -13.32
N ILE A 100 11.16 -2.21 -12.74
CA ILE A 100 11.45 -1.18 -11.74
C ILE A 100 10.48 -1.27 -10.56
N GLY A 101 10.92 -0.74 -9.42
CA GLY A 101 10.10 -0.61 -8.21
C GLY A 101 9.23 0.64 -8.24
N ALA A 102 8.38 0.78 -7.22
CA ALA A 102 7.47 1.91 -7.10
C ALA A 102 7.07 2.20 -5.64
N LYS A 103 6.65 3.44 -5.39
CA LYS A 103 5.95 3.87 -4.17
C LYS A 103 4.49 4.13 -4.50
N VAL A 104 3.59 3.57 -3.68
CA VAL A 104 2.15 3.83 -3.74
C VAL A 104 1.72 4.47 -2.44
N THR A 105 0.87 5.48 -2.54
CA THR A 105 0.23 6.14 -1.39
C THR A 105 -1.25 5.77 -1.35
N VAL A 106 -1.77 5.52 -0.16
CA VAL A 106 -3.21 5.36 0.10
C VAL A 106 -3.62 6.33 1.20
N VAL A 107 -4.75 7.01 0.98
CA VAL A 107 -5.30 8.03 1.87
C VAL A 107 -6.75 7.68 2.20
N ALA A 108 -7.11 7.75 3.48
CA ALA A 108 -8.50 7.71 3.93
C ALA A 108 -8.90 9.03 4.58
N SER A 109 -9.94 9.67 4.04
CA SER A 109 -10.55 10.91 4.55
C SER A 109 -11.86 10.61 5.28
N GLY A 110 -12.25 11.49 6.21
CA GLY A 110 -13.50 11.35 6.96
C GLY A 110 -13.50 10.24 8.00
N VAL A 111 -12.32 9.70 8.33
CA VAL A 111 -12.20 8.66 9.35
C VAL A 111 -12.47 9.30 10.72
N PRO A 112 -13.45 8.81 11.50
CA PRO A 112 -13.72 9.38 12.81
C PRO A 112 -12.54 9.15 13.75
N ALA A 113 -12.33 10.07 14.70
CA ALA A 113 -11.41 9.83 15.80
C ALA A 113 -11.86 8.64 16.65
N GLY A 114 -10.92 7.79 17.07
CA GLY A 114 -11.19 6.68 17.99
C GLY A 114 -11.24 5.28 17.38
N LEU A 115 -10.87 5.09 16.11
CA LEU A 115 -10.67 3.75 15.54
C LEU A 115 -9.27 3.24 15.86
N GLY A 116 -9.13 1.98 16.23
CA GLY A 116 -7.84 1.40 16.65
C GLY A 116 -7.87 0.89 18.08
N GLU A 117 -6.94 -0.01 18.41
CA GLU A 117 -6.73 -0.49 19.76
C GLU A 117 -5.39 -0.01 20.32
N PRO A 118 -5.27 0.13 21.64
CA PRO A 118 -3.97 0.36 22.24
C PRO A 118 -3.11 -0.91 22.18
N VAL A 119 -1.78 -0.71 22.17
CA VAL A 119 -0.75 -1.75 22.39
C VAL A 119 -0.58 -2.78 21.25
N PHE A 120 -1.52 -3.73 21.07
CA PHE A 120 -1.31 -4.92 20.22
C PHE A 120 -1.98 -4.83 18.85
N ASP A 121 -3.24 -4.39 18.81
CA ASP A 121 -4.02 -4.24 17.56
C ASP A 121 -4.07 -2.74 17.18
N ARG A 122 -2.91 -2.06 17.26
CA ARG A 122 -2.82 -0.64 16.90
C ARG A 122 -3.21 -0.46 15.43
N LEU A 123 -3.95 0.59 15.13
CA LEU A 123 -4.47 0.81 13.77
C LEU A 123 -3.36 0.88 12.72
N ASP A 124 -2.28 1.60 13.01
CA ASP A 124 -1.08 1.70 12.17
C ASP A 124 -0.37 0.35 12.00
N ALA A 125 -0.29 -0.46 13.06
CA ALA A 125 0.27 -1.81 12.99
C ALA A 125 -0.54 -2.74 12.07
N ASP A 126 -1.87 -2.70 12.17
CA ASP A 126 -2.76 -3.49 11.31
C ASP A 126 -2.75 -3.01 9.86
N ILE A 127 -2.71 -1.69 9.63
CA ILE A 127 -2.51 -1.12 8.29
C ILE A 127 -1.17 -1.58 7.73
N ALA A 128 -0.09 -1.50 8.52
CA ALA A 128 1.23 -1.95 8.10
C ALA A 128 1.25 -3.44 7.76
N HIS A 129 0.65 -4.28 8.59
CA HIS A 129 0.50 -5.71 8.31
C HIS A 129 -0.30 -5.95 7.03
N ALA A 130 -1.44 -5.29 6.87
CA ALA A 130 -2.32 -5.43 5.71
C ALA A 130 -1.62 -5.03 4.41
N LEU A 131 -0.91 -3.90 4.38
CA LEU A 131 -0.17 -3.42 3.22
C LEU A 131 1.07 -4.27 2.94
N MET A 132 1.85 -4.62 3.97
CA MET A 132 3.04 -5.49 3.84
C MET A 132 2.69 -6.90 3.35
N SER A 133 1.46 -7.37 3.60
CA SER A 133 0.98 -8.67 3.11
C SER A 133 0.71 -8.72 1.61
N ILE A 134 0.74 -7.57 0.91
CA ILE A 134 0.58 -7.51 -0.55
C ILE A 134 1.88 -7.98 -1.21
N ASN A 135 1.75 -8.80 -2.26
CA ASN A 135 2.92 -9.30 -2.97
C ASN A 135 3.82 -8.16 -3.45
N ALA A 136 5.14 -8.38 -3.37
CA ALA A 136 6.19 -7.42 -3.73
C ALA A 136 6.36 -6.20 -2.81
N VAL A 137 5.47 -5.97 -1.82
CA VAL A 137 5.70 -4.92 -0.82
C VAL A 137 6.88 -5.29 0.09
N LYS A 138 7.78 -4.33 0.30
CA LYS A 138 9.01 -4.48 1.10
C LYS A 138 9.16 -3.42 2.21
N GLY A 139 8.35 -2.37 2.19
CA GLY A 139 8.31 -1.32 3.20
C GLY A 139 6.93 -0.71 3.28
N VAL A 140 6.52 -0.30 4.47
CA VAL A 140 5.28 0.46 4.72
C VAL A 140 5.61 1.63 5.64
N GLU A 141 5.01 2.76 5.36
CA GLU A 141 5.17 4.03 6.09
C GLU A 141 3.79 4.58 6.47
N ILE A 142 3.69 5.26 7.61
CA ILE A 142 2.50 6.00 8.03
C ILE A 142 2.91 7.47 8.21
N GLY A 143 2.10 8.39 7.71
CA GLY A 143 2.40 9.82 7.73
C GLY A 143 3.73 10.14 7.06
N ASP A 144 4.58 10.90 7.74
CA ASP A 144 5.94 11.24 7.29
C ASP A 144 6.87 10.00 7.13
N GLY A 145 6.49 8.83 7.64
CA GLY A 145 7.22 7.60 7.36
C GLY A 145 8.64 7.61 7.90
N PHE A 146 9.62 7.24 7.06
CA PHE A 146 11.03 7.28 7.46
C PHE A 146 11.58 8.70 7.59
N ASP A 147 10.94 9.73 7.04
CA ASP A 147 11.45 11.11 7.10
C ASP A 147 11.45 11.66 8.55
N VAL A 148 10.67 11.05 9.45
CA VAL A 148 10.65 11.41 10.88
C VAL A 148 12.02 11.31 11.56
N VAL A 149 12.94 10.47 11.06
CA VAL A 149 14.26 10.29 11.67
C VAL A 149 15.14 11.54 11.57
N ALA A 150 14.83 12.44 10.62
CA ALA A 150 15.54 13.70 10.42
C ALA A 150 14.94 14.87 11.24
N LEU A 151 13.80 14.66 11.90
CA LEU A 151 13.04 15.73 12.56
C LEU A 151 13.27 15.77 14.07
N ARG A 152 13.27 16.99 14.63
CA ARG A 152 13.17 17.20 16.07
C ARG A 152 11.72 17.09 16.51
N GLY A 153 11.48 16.74 17.78
CA GLY A 153 10.12 16.70 18.34
C GLY A 153 9.37 18.04 18.32
N SER A 154 10.05 19.18 18.14
CA SER A 154 9.40 20.49 17.92
C SER A 154 8.98 20.73 16.46
N GLN A 155 9.49 19.92 15.52
CA GLN A 155 9.18 19.99 14.09
C GLN A 155 8.14 18.95 13.69
N ASN A 156 8.15 17.78 14.33
CA ASN A 156 7.26 16.66 13.98
C ASN A 156 5.95 16.63 14.79
N ARG A 157 5.84 17.37 15.90
CA ARG A 157 4.60 17.38 16.68
C ARG A 157 3.47 18.03 15.87
N ASP A 158 2.34 17.35 15.80
CA ASP A 158 1.13 17.93 15.23
C ASP A 158 0.44 18.82 16.27
N GLU A 159 0.68 20.14 16.18
CA GLU A 159 0.09 21.10 17.11
C GLU A 159 -1.42 21.20 16.93
N ILE A 160 -2.15 21.40 18.03
CA ILE A 160 -3.61 21.50 18.05
C ILE A 160 -4.00 22.88 18.53
N THR A 161 -4.84 23.56 17.75
CA THR A 161 -5.47 24.83 18.13
C THR A 161 -6.98 24.67 18.17
N LYS A 162 -7.71 25.74 18.50
CA LYS A 162 -9.18 25.76 18.41
C LYS A 162 -9.71 25.43 17.01
N ASP A 163 -8.90 25.69 15.98
CA ASP A 163 -9.23 25.48 14.57
C ASP A 163 -8.80 24.06 14.09
N GLY A 164 -8.24 23.24 14.98
CA GLY A 164 -7.85 21.86 14.73
C GLY A 164 -6.33 21.63 14.69
N PHE A 165 -5.95 20.45 14.19
CA PHE A 165 -4.55 20.11 13.95
C PHE A 165 -3.94 21.03 12.88
N GLN A 166 -2.71 21.51 13.12
CA GLN A 166 -2.01 22.43 12.22
C GLN A 166 -1.15 21.71 11.16
N SER A 167 -0.90 20.42 11.35
CA SER A 167 -0.14 19.54 10.47
C SER A 167 -0.63 18.09 10.65
N ASN A 168 -0.18 17.17 9.78
CA ASN A 168 -0.54 15.75 9.86
C ASN A 168 0.69 14.84 9.66
N HIS A 169 1.77 15.14 10.38
CA HIS A 169 3.00 14.36 10.36
C HIS A 169 2.79 12.91 10.83
N ALA A 170 1.86 12.71 11.78
CA ALA A 170 1.48 11.39 12.29
C ALA A 170 0.67 10.55 11.29
N GLY A 171 0.21 11.12 10.17
CA GLY A 171 -0.58 10.39 9.17
C GLY A 171 -1.92 9.90 9.73
N GLY A 172 -2.58 10.71 10.56
CA GLY A 172 -3.93 10.47 11.08
C GLY A 172 -4.04 9.46 12.21
N ILE A 173 -2.91 8.96 12.74
CA ILE A 173 -2.90 7.93 13.79
C ILE A 173 -1.99 8.38 14.94
N LEU A 174 -2.55 8.50 16.14
CA LEU A 174 -1.84 8.88 17.35
C LEU A 174 -2.03 7.81 18.42
N GLY A 175 -0.93 7.26 18.93
CA GLY A 175 -0.98 6.21 19.94
C GLY A 175 -1.65 4.92 19.47
N GLY A 176 -1.72 4.67 18.16
CA GLY A 176 -2.40 3.51 17.57
C GLY A 176 -3.91 3.72 17.32
N ILE A 177 -4.41 4.94 17.50
CA ILE A 177 -5.82 5.30 17.36
C ILE A 177 -5.96 6.44 16.34
N SER A 178 -6.99 6.42 15.49
CA SER A 178 -7.26 7.48 14.53
C SER A 178 -7.53 8.82 15.23
N SER A 179 -6.92 9.90 14.74
CA SER A 179 -7.04 11.24 15.31
C SER A 179 -8.23 12.05 14.77
N GLY A 180 -8.84 11.60 13.67
CA GLY A 180 -9.83 12.36 12.89
C GLY A 180 -9.25 12.97 11.61
N GLN A 181 -7.93 13.19 11.58
CA GLN A 181 -7.23 13.63 10.38
C GLN A 181 -7.19 12.53 9.31
N GLN A 182 -6.78 12.90 8.10
CA GLN A 182 -6.56 11.92 7.04
C GLN A 182 -5.55 10.86 7.46
N ILE A 183 -5.92 9.60 7.29
CA ILE A 183 -4.97 8.50 7.43
C ILE A 183 -4.16 8.43 6.14
N ILE A 184 -2.84 8.51 6.26
CA ILE A 184 -1.91 8.50 5.13
C ILE A 184 -0.94 7.34 5.33
N ALA A 185 -0.89 6.42 4.37
CA ALA A 185 0.05 5.33 4.37
C ALA A 185 0.73 5.19 3.00
N HIS A 186 1.99 4.77 3.02
CA HIS A 186 2.76 4.48 1.81
C HIS A 186 3.24 3.04 1.82
N MET A 187 3.39 2.45 0.64
CA MET A 187 4.03 1.15 0.47
C MET A 187 5.09 1.18 -0.63
N ALA A 188 6.23 0.57 -0.36
CA ALA A 188 7.34 0.41 -1.30
C ALA A 188 7.28 -0.98 -1.92
N LEU A 189 7.17 -1.05 -3.24
CA LEU A 189 7.16 -2.29 -4.01
C LEU A 189 8.51 -2.51 -4.70
N LYS A 190 9.05 -3.72 -4.54
CA LYS A 190 10.25 -4.13 -5.27
C LYS A 190 9.97 -4.29 -6.78
N PRO A 191 11.01 -4.23 -7.63
CA PRO A 191 10.89 -4.58 -9.04
C PRO A 191 10.36 -6.01 -9.27
N THR A 192 9.66 -6.19 -10.40
CA THR A 192 9.11 -7.48 -10.83
C THR A 192 10.24 -8.48 -11.06
N SER A 193 10.22 -9.64 -10.38
CA SER A 193 11.34 -10.59 -10.49
C SER A 193 11.34 -11.43 -11.77
N SER A 194 10.23 -11.47 -12.52
CA SER A 194 10.14 -12.14 -13.82
C SER A 194 10.50 -11.16 -14.95
N ILE A 195 11.76 -11.20 -15.37
CA ILE A 195 12.33 -10.37 -16.43
C ILE A 195 13.04 -11.24 -17.47
N THR A 196 13.35 -10.67 -18.64
CA THR A 196 14.05 -11.38 -19.73
C THR A 196 15.56 -11.29 -19.62
N VAL A 197 16.09 -10.43 -18.74
CA VAL A 197 17.51 -10.42 -18.37
C VAL A 197 17.87 -11.78 -17.74
N PRO A 198 18.91 -12.50 -18.22
CA PRO A 198 19.33 -13.76 -17.64
C PRO A 198 19.79 -13.61 -16.19
N GLY A 199 19.44 -14.58 -15.34
CA GLY A 199 19.85 -14.61 -13.94
C GLY A 199 20.34 -15.99 -13.52
N ARG A 200 21.31 -16.02 -12.60
CA ARG A 200 21.80 -17.26 -11.98
C ARG A 200 20.84 -17.73 -10.89
N THR A 201 20.62 -19.04 -10.82
CA THR A 201 19.82 -19.70 -9.79
C THR A 201 20.28 -21.15 -9.65
N ILE A 202 19.65 -21.90 -8.75
CA ILE A 202 19.79 -23.36 -8.69
C ILE A 202 18.50 -24.05 -9.16
N ASN A 203 18.63 -25.27 -9.68
CA ASN A 203 17.50 -26.17 -9.90
C ASN A 203 17.17 -26.98 -8.64
N ARG A 204 16.20 -27.90 -8.71
CA ARG A 204 15.78 -28.74 -7.57
C ARG A 204 16.83 -29.74 -7.08
N PHE A 205 17.85 -30.02 -7.88
CA PHE A 205 18.95 -30.91 -7.55
C PHE A 205 20.14 -30.15 -6.96
N GLY A 206 20.04 -28.82 -6.82
CA GLY A 206 21.10 -27.96 -6.28
C GLY A 206 22.14 -27.54 -7.32
N GLU A 207 21.94 -27.85 -8.60
CA GLU A 207 22.87 -27.49 -9.67
C GLU A 207 22.66 -26.03 -10.09
N GLU A 208 23.75 -25.30 -10.28
CA GLU A 208 23.71 -23.93 -10.81
C GLU A 208 23.21 -23.93 -12.25
N VAL A 209 22.22 -23.08 -12.53
CA VAL A 209 21.63 -22.89 -13.85
C VAL A 209 21.43 -21.42 -14.14
N GLU A 210 21.51 -21.06 -15.42
CA GLU A 210 21.04 -19.77 -15.90
C GLU A 210 19.56 -19.86 -16.26
N MET A 211 18.76 -18.91 -15.77
CA MET A 211 17.33 -18.85 -15.98
C MET A 211 16.95 -17.55 -16.68
N ILE A 212 16.14 -17.68 -17.73
CA ILE A 212 15.48 -16.56 -18.41
C ILE A 212 13.97 -16.82 -18.36
N THR A 213 13.20 -15.85 -17.89
CA THR A 213 11.74 -15.96 -17.93
C THR A 213 11.24 -15.45 -19.28
N LYS A 214 10.54 -16.31 -20.04
CA LYS A 214 9.96 -15.94 -21.34
C LYS A 214 8.49 -15.61 -21.17
N GLY A 215 8.02 -14.52 -21.77
CA GLY A 215 6.62 -14.11 -21.74
C GLY A 215 6.45 -12.61 -21.56
N ARG A 216 5.18 -12.17 -21.48
CA ARG A 216 4.86 -10.79 -21.09
C ARG A 216 4.76 -10.72 -19.58
N HIS A 217 5.56 -9.84 -18.98
CA HIS A 217 5.53 -9.54 -17.55
C HIS A 217 5.35 -8.04 -17.36
N ASP A 218 4.69 -7.65 -16.27
CA ASP A 218 4.49 -6.25 -15.93
C ASP A 218 5.84 -5.65 -15.49
N PRO A 219 6.38 -4.62 -16.19
CA PRO A 219 7.65 -3.98 -15.83
C PRO A 219 7.61 -3.25 -14.48
N CYS A 220 6.43 -2.92 -13.98
CA CYS A 220 6.22 -2.33 -12.67
C CYS A 220 4.92 -2.85 -12.06
N VAL A 221 5.02 -3.75 -11.08
CA VAL A 221 3.85 -4.29 -10.37
C VAL A 221 3.17 -3.27 -9.45
N GLY A 222 3.87 -2.20 -9.07
CA GLY A 222 3.35 -1.16 -8.18
C GLY A 222 2.11 -0.45 -8.72
N ILE A 223 2.03 -0.25 -10.03
CA ILE A 223 0.86 0.36 -10.70
C ILE A 223 -0.42 -0.40 -10.34
N ARG A 224 -0.38 -1.74 -10.40
CA ARG A 224 -1.56 -2.58 -10.15
C ARG A 224 -1.84 -2.80 -8.66
N ALA A 225 -0.94 -2.37 -7.79
CA ALA A 225 -1.09 -2.50 -6.35
C ALA A 225 -1.99 -1.42 -5.75
N VAL A 226 -2.22 -0.30 -6.46
CA VAL A 226 -3.08 0.81 -6.02
C VAL A 226 -4.47 0.36 -5.55
N PRO A 227 -5.30 -0.31 -6.37
CA PRO A 227 -6.62 -0.77 -5.91
C PRO A 227 -6.55 -1.83 -4.81
N ILE A 228 -5.43 -2.57 -4.70
CA ILE A 228 -5.23 -3.58 -3.67
C ILE A 228 -4.95 -2.88 -2.32
N ALA A 229 -4.15 -1.81 -2.31
CA ALA A 229 -3.89 -1.04 -1.10
C ALA A 229 -5.15 -0.33 -0.59
N GLU A 230 -5.94 0.26 -1.47
CA GLU A 230 -7.24 0.82 -1.10
C GLU A 230 -8.14 -0.24 -0.45
N ALA A 231 -8.22 -1.43 -1.05
CA ALA A 231 -9.03 -2.52 -0.54
C ALA A 231 -8.56 -2.99 0.84
N MET A 232 -7.24 -3.15 1.03
CA MET A 232 -6.67 -3.57 2.30
C MET A 232 -6.87 -2.52 3.39
N LEU A 233 -6.71 -1.22 3.09
CA LEU A 233 -7.00 -0.15 4.04
C LEU A 233 -8.50 -0.14 4.41
N ALA A 234 -9.39 -0.31 3.42
CA ALA A 234 -10.83 -0.38 3.67
C ALA A 234 -11.23 -1.55 4.57
N ILE A 235 -10.62 -2.72 4.38
CA ILE A 235 -10.88 -3.90 5.21
C ILE A 235 -10.43 -3.65 6.66
N VAL A 236 -9.25 -3.07 6.86
CA VAL A 236 -8.73 -2.75 8.21
C VAL A 236 -9.62 -1.71 8.89
N LEU A 237 -9.97 -0.63 8.19
CA LEU A 237 -10.83 0.41 8.76
C LEU A 237 -12.23 -0.13 9.09
N MET A 238 -12.77 -1.02 8.26
CA MET A 238 -14.05 -1.67 8.53
C MET A 238 -13.98 -2.55 9.78
N ASP A 239 -12.90 -3.32 9.98
CA ASP A 239 -12.72 -4.14 11.18
C ASP A 239 -12.67 -3.27 12.44
N HIS A 240 -11.80 -2.25 12.45
CA HIS A 240 -11.66 -1.33 13.58
C HIS A 240 -12.93 -0.51 13.88
N LEU A 241 -13.68 -0.14 12.85
CA LEU A 241 -14.99 0.49 13.00
C LEU A 241 -15.99 -0.43 13.69
N LEU A 242 -16.06 -1.71 13.28
CA LEU A 242 -16.97 -2.68 13.89
C LEU A 242 -16.59 -2.96 15.35
N ARG A 243 -15.28 -3.07 15.65
CA ARG A 243 -14.75 -3.19 17.02
C ARG A 243 -15.15 -1.98 17.87
N GLN A 244 -14.89 -0.77 17.38
CA GLN A 244 -15.23 0.46 18.08
C GLN A 244 -16.73 0.55 18.38
N ARG A 245 -17.57 0.19 17.41
CA ARG A 245 -19.02 0.13 17.61
C ARG A 245 -19.43 -0.93 18.64
N ALA A 246 -18.76 -2.07 18.71
CA ALA A 246 -19.11 -3.14 19.65
C ALA A 246 -18.67 -2.85 21.09
N GLN A 247 -17.50 -2.22 21.26
CA GLN A 247 -16.89 -2.04 22.58
C GLN A 247 -17.20 -0.67 23.19
N ASN A 248 -17.31 0.38 22.36
CA ASN A 248 -17.27 1.77 22.81
C ASN A 248 -18.48 2.59 22.30
N ALA A 249 -19.60 1.95 21.93
CA ALA A 249 -20.77 2.63 21.35
C ALA A 249 -21.35 3.78 22.21
N ASP A 250 -21.26 3.66 23.53
CA ASP A 250 -21.82 4.64 24.46
C ASP A 250 -20.85 5.75 24.85
N VAL A 251 -19.60 5.70 24.35
CA VAL A 251 -18.59 6.72 24.65
C VAL A 251 -18.99 8.05 24.01
N LYS A 252 -19.20 9.05 24.86
CA LYS A 252 -19.46 10.44 24.48
C LYS A 252 -18.34 11.32 24.99
N THR A 253 -17.88 12.23 24.14
CA THR A 253 -16.76 13.13 24.42
C THR A 253 -17.21 14.56 24.20
N ASP A 254 -16.94 15.45 25.16
CA ASP A 254 -17.28 16.88 25.05
C ASP A 254 -16.15 17.72 24.44
N ILE A 255 -15.00 17.09 24.15
CA ILE A 255 -13.89 17.74 23.45
C ILE A 255 -14.23 17.94 21.95
N PRO A 256 -13.69 18.99 21.31
CA PRO A 256 -13.89 19.22 19.88
C PRO A 256 -13.44 18.03 19.01
N ARG A 257 -14.10 17.85 17.87
CA ARG A 257 -13.71 16.92 16.80
C ARG A 257 -13.46 17.74 15.54
N TRP A 258 -12.42 17.38 14.79
CA TRP A 258 -12.01 18.03 13.55
C TRP A 258 -11.90 16.99 12.44
#